data_AF-A0A1W0XBR8-F1
#
_entry.id   AF-A0A1W0XBR8-F1
#
_cell.length_a   1.000
_cell.length_b   1.000
_cell.length_c   1.000
_cell.angle_alpha   90.00
_cell.angle_beta   90.00
_cell.angle_gamma   90.00
#
_symmetry.space_group_name_H-M   'P 1'
#
loop_
_entity.id
_entity.type
_entity.pdbx_description
1 polymer ?
#
loop_
_entity_poly.entity_id
_entity_poly.type
_entity_poly.pdbx_seq_one_letter_code
_entity_poly.pdbx_strand_id
1 'polypeptide(L)'
;MAAAEAALGVLNCITIRPTMEEFRDELAFLSSKVVQDAGKERGIVRVVCPREFEPSRPPYTEEDAAANPSLWTRELPVLQQLFPRLETPMAKGKEGMFVVERRQAEQEQTNSKEWQRRAQNEKARTMSKMRDAQRKEALRKGDKNFVPLDYEKPHNARRLYWDSRPYQRVAYYGADVSDSCMRHDLESWNFNSPTFPCLTNMFDTERTPGVYTPYLYIGSWGSSFGMHPEDKDLYSLSYLHEGEAKFWYGMPSSSSAAVEEFAAELLPEEASSCAQFLRHKTLIIAPEYFLKRGIQVYAAEQKEGDLIITFPNAYHYGFNNGFNVAEARNIATKDWIPFGLKAESCQCETYQGADVLPYERIVEMAKKADPEKYAHLVLKRPSDEDYVDVESLMKRVKKAVQPR
;
A
#
# COMPACT_ATOMS: atom_id res chain seq x y z
N MET A 1 -24.82 15.33 24.23
CA MET A 1 -23.41 15.45 23.78
C MET A 1 -22.85 14.13 23.24
N ALA A 2 -23.16 12.95 23.80
CA ALA A 2 -22.67 11.66 23.28
C ALA A 2 -23.26 11.19 21.93
N ALA A 3 -24.37 11.79 21.45
CA ALA A 3 -24.95 11.48 20.13
C ALA A 3 -24.37 12.32 18.98
N ALA A 4 -23.64 13.40 19.29
CA ALA A 4 -23.00 14.26 18.29
C ALA A 4 -21.62 13.75 17.86
N GLU A 5 -20.99 12.88 18.65
CA GLU A 5 -19.70 12.22 18.30
C GLU A 5 -19.88 11.07 17.29
N ALA A 6 -21.11 10.62 17.04
CA ALA A 6 -21.41 9.58 16.05
C ALA A 6 -21.50 10.12 14.59
N ALA A 7 -21.47 11.44 14.38
CA ALA A 7 -21.78 12.07 13.10
C ALA A 7 -20.57 12.40 12.20
N LEU A 8 -19.34 12.07 12.62
CA LEU A 8 -18.10 12.31 11.85
C LEU A 8 -17.16 11.10 11.89
N GLY A 9 -17.71 9.88 11.92
CA GLY A 9 -16.93 8.65 11.99
C GLY A 9 -16.21 8.30 10.68
N VAL A 10 -15.22 7.41 10.79
CA VAL A 10 -14.59 6.79 9.60
C VAL A 10 -15.62 5.92 8.90
N LEU A 11 -16.12 6.40 7.77
CA LEU A 11 -17.08 5.68 6.94
C LEU A 11 -16.40 4.52 6.23
N ASN A 12 -17.16 3.49 5.85
CA ASN A 12 -16.62 2.43 5.00
C ASN A 12 -16.52 2.92 3.55
N CYS A 13 -15.54 2.41 2.81
CA CYS A 13 -15.50 2.56 1.37
C CYS A 13 -16.69 1.86 0.71
N ILE A 14 -16.96 2.19 -0.55
CA ILE A 14 -17.98 1.48 -1.34
C ILE A 14 -17.48 0.06 -1.64
N THR A 15 -18.36 -0.92 -1.46
CA THR A 15 -18.08 -2.32 -1.78
C THR A 15 -18.93 -2.78 -2.96
N ILE A 16 -18.28 -3.21 -4.04
CA ILE A 16 -18.91 -3.69 -5.27
C ILE A 16 -18.87 -5.22 -5.29
N ARG A 17 -19.94 -5.84 -5.81
CA ARG A 17 -20.11 -7.31 -5.96
C ARG A 17 -20.53 -7.59 -7.41
N PRO A 18 -19.58 -7.62 -8.35
CA PRO A 18 -19.92 -7.86 -9.75
C PRO A 18 -20.32 -9.33 -9.97
N THR A 19 -21.05 -9.58 -11.03
CA THR A 19 -21.14 -10.90 -11.65
C THR A 19 -19.84 -11.22 -12.41
N MET A 20 -19.58 -12.50 -12.73
CA MET A 20 -18.42 -12.83 -13.59
C MET A 20 -18.51 -12.19 -14.97
N GLU A 21 -19.70 -11.94 -15.50
CA GLU A 21 -19.87 -11.26 -16.79
C GLU A 21 -19.38 -9.82 -16.72
N GLU A 22 -19.77 -9.08 -15.68
CA GLU A 22 -19.31 -7.71 -15.45
C GLU A 22 -17.82 -7.65 -15.09
N PHE A 23 -17.31 -8.66 -14.39
CA PHE A 23 -15.94 -8.69 -13.88
C PHE A 23 -14.92 -9.13 -14.94
N ARG A 24 -15.28 -9.97 -15.90
CA ARG A 24 -14.31 -10.63 -16.82
C ARG A 24 -13.48 -9.66 -17.64
N ASP A 25 -14.07 -8.56 -18.11
CA ASP A 25 -13.33 -7.50 -18.83
C ASP A 25 -12.83 -6.45 -17.83
N GLU A 26 -11.54 -6.50 -17.53
CA GLU A 26 -10.92 -5.67 -16.50
C GLU A 26 -11.05 -4.18 -16.82
N LEU A 27 -10.81 -3.78 -18.07
CA LEU A 27 -10.88 -2.38 -18.48
C LEU A 27 -12.31 -1.87 -18.51
N ALA A 28 -13.26 -2.67 -18.99
CA ALA A 28 -14.67 -2.29 -18.99
C ALA A 28 -15.19 -2.16 -17.55
N PHE A 29 -14.82 -3.09 -16.66
CA PHE A 29 -15.17 -3.02 -15.24
C PHE A 29 -14.58 -1.79 -14.57
N LEU A 30 -13.27 -1.57 -14.70
CA LEU A 30 -12.57 -0.43 -14.11
C LEU A 30 -13.08 0.91 -14.66
N SER A 31 -13.43 0.97 -15.94
CA SER A 31 -13.96 2.18 -16.59
C SER A 31 -15.46 2.37 -16.39
N SER A 32 -16.15 1.42 -15.76
CA SER A 32 -17.59 1.51 -15.53
C SER A 32 -17.93 2.70 -14.64
N LYS A 33 -19.08 3.32 -14.89
CA LYS A 33 -19.54 4.49 -14.13
C LYS A 33 -19.62 4.20 -12.62
N VAL A 34 -20.03 2.99 -12.24
CA VAL A 34 -20.18 2.59 -10.83
C VAL A 34 -18.83 2.56 -10.12
N VAL A 35 -17.81 1.95 -10.74
CA VAL A 35 -16.45 1.89 -10.17
C VAL A 35 -15.82 3.28 -10.12
N GLN A 36 -15.94 4.05 -11.20
CA GLN A 36 -15.35 5.40 -11.32
C GLN A 36 -15.98 6.40 -10.35
N ASP A 37 -17.29 6.42 -10.18
CA ASP A 37 -17.95 7.31 -9.23
C ASP A 37 -17.59 6.95 -7.79
N ALA A 38 -17.54 5.65 -7.49
CA ALA A 38 -17.14 5.16 -6.18
C ALA A 38 -15.70 5.58 -5.82
N GLY A 39 -14.78 5.47 -6.78
CA GLY A 39 -13.39 5.92 -6.64
C GLY A 39 -13.26 7.43 -6.45
N LYS A 40 -13.99 8.23 -7.24
CA LYS A 40 -14.01 9.70 -7.07
C LYS A 40 -14.53 10.12 -5.70
N GLU A 41 -15.54 9.43 -5.18
CA GLU A 41 -16.15 9.75 -3.90
C GLU A 41 -15.29 9.32 -2.71
N ARG A 42 -14.61 8.17 -2.80
CA ARG A 42 -13.99 7.51 -1.64
C ARG A 42 -12.48 7.26 -1.74
N GLY A 43 -11.87 7.43 -2.91
CA GLY A 43 -10.44 7.21 -3.17
C GLY A 43 -10.01 5.74 -3.23
N ILE A 44 -10.72 4.85 -2.53
CA ILE A 44 -10.55 3.40 -2.58
C ILE A 44 -11.90 2.69 -2.76
N VAL A 45 -11.88 1.54 -3.42
CA VAL A 45 -13.05 0.67 -3.60
C VAL A 45 -12.68 -0.76 -3.23
N ARG A 46 -13.58 -1.42 -2.49
CA ARG A 46 -13.50 -2.86 -2.26
C ARG A 46 -14.36 -3.59 -3.28
N VAL A 47 -13.81 -4.65 -3.87
CA VAL A 47 -14.53 -5.56 -4.75
C VAL A 47 -14.52 -6.93 -4.09
N VAL A 48 -15.71 -7.44 -3.78
CA VAL A 48 -15.87 -8.85 -3.44
C VAL A 48 -15.93 -9.59 -4.76
N CYS A 49 -14.84 -10.26 -5.11
CA CYS A 49 -14.73 -10.94 -6.40
C CYS A 49 -15.83 -12.02 -6.54
N PRO A 50 -16.29 -12.30 -7.77
CA PRO A 50 -17.27 -13.36 -7.98
C PRO A 50 -16.73 -14.70 -7.51
N ARG A 51 -17.61 -15.60 -7.07
CA ARG A 51 -17.21 -16.87 -6.45
C ARG A 51 -16.46 -17.79 -7.40
N GLU A 52 -16.72 -17.67 -8.70
CA GLU A 52 -16.10 -18.46 -9.76
C GLU A 52 -14.68 -17.97 -10.09
N PHE A 53 -14.27 -16.79 -9.61
CA PHE A 53 -12.93 -16.29 -9.79
C PHE A 53 -11.98 -16.88 -8.73
N GLU A 54 -11.21 -17.89 -9.14
CA GLU A 54 -10.22 -18.57 -8.30
C GLU A 54 -8.80 -18.33 -8.83
N PRO A 55 -8.17 -17.19 -8.50
CA PRO A 55 -6.90 -16.79 -9.10
C PRO A 55 -5.69 -17.46 -8.46
N SER A 56 -5.79 -17.89 -7.22
CA SER A 56 -4.65 -18.43 -6.48
C SER A 56 -4.28 -19.82 -6.98
N ARG A 57 -2.98 -20.12 -7.05
CA ARG A 57 -2.55 -21.52 -7.12
C ARG A 57 -2.96 -22.25 -5.84
N PRO A 58 -3.23 -23.57 -5.91
CA PRO A 58 -3.37 -24.37 -4.70
C PRO A 58 -2.14 -24.17 -3.82
N PRO A 59 -2.30 -24.05 -2.49
CA PRO A 59 -1.16 -24.01 -1.60
C PRO A 59 -0.35 -25.30 -1.76
N TYR A 60 0.98 -25.20 -1.74
CA TYR A 60 1.83 -26.38 -1.62
C TYR A 60 1.42 -27.15 -0.36
N THR A 61 1.38 -28.49 -0.44
CA THR A 61 1.04 -29.36 0.68
C THR A 61 2.28 -29.77 1.48
N GLU A 62 2.11 -30.36 2.66
CA GLU A 62 3.23 -30.96 3.40
C GLU A 62 3.90 -32.11 2.64
N GLU A 63 3.13 -32.82 1.83
CA GLU A 63 3.65 -33.88 0.96
C GLU A 63 4.51 -33.28 -0.16
N ASP A 64 4.08 -32.17 -0.76
CA ASP A 64 4.89 -31.41 -1.73
C ASP A 64 6.18 -30.87 -1.08
N ALA A 65 6.08 -30.40 0.17
CA ALA A 65 7.21 -29.91 0.95
C ALA A 65 8.23 -31.01 1.26
N ALA A 66 7.76 -32.20 1.62
CA ALA A 66 8.61 -33.36 1.90
C ALA A 66 9.31 -33.86 0.63
N ALA A 67 8.60 -33.82 -0.51
CA ALA A 67 9.14 -34.20 -1.81
C ALA A 67 10.15 -33.17 -2.36
N ASN A 68 9.94 -31.87 -2.08
CA ASN A 68 10.85 -30.81 -2.50
C ASN A 68 10.95 -29.66 -1.47
N PRO A 69 11.80 -29.82 -0.44
CA PRO A 69 11.96 -28.83 0.63
C PRO A 69 12.40 -27.43 0.15
N SER A 70 13.06 -27.37 -1.02
CA SER A 70 13.52 -26.12 -1.63
C SER A 70 12.38 -25.30 -2.26
N LEU A 71 11.24 -25.91 -2.58
CA LEU A 71 10.03 -25.20 -3.03
C LEU A 71 9.18 -24.67 -1.87
N TRP A 72 9.37 -25.22 -0.67
CA TRP A 72 8.60 -24.86 0.52
C TRP A 72 9.12 -23.60 1.22
N THR A 73 10.43 -23.37 1.16
CA THR A 73 11.07 -22.21 1.76
C THR A 73 11.40 -21.19 0.69
N ARG A 74 11.22 -19.92 1.01
CA ARG A 74 11.52 -18.79 0.14
C ARG A 74 12.45 -17.84 0.86
N GLU A 75 13.41 -17.31 0.12
CA GLU A 75 14.18 -16.16 0.55
C GLU A 75 13.28 -14.92 0.39
N LEU A 76 12.93 -14.29 1.51
CA LEU A 76 12.08 -13.11 1.54
C LEU A 76 12.90 -11.88 1.94
N PRO A 77 12.74 -10.74 1.26
CA PRO A 77 13.20 -9.45 1.75
C PRO A 77 12.33 -9.03 2.94
N VAL A 78 12.83 -9.23 4.15
CA VAL A 78 12.08 -8.94 5.38
C VAL A 78 12.40 -7.56 5.89
N LEU A 79 11.42 -6.66 5.83
CA LEU A 79 11.49 -5.33 6.43
C LEU A 79 11.11 -5.41 7.91
N GLN A 80 11.96 -4.89 8.77
CA GLN A 80 11.61 -4.58 10.15
C GLN A 80 11.09 -3.15 10.23
N GLN A 81 9.83 -3.01 10.64
CA GLN A 81 9.17 -1.72 10.81
C GLN A 81 9.15 -1.31 12.28
N LEU A 82 9.64 -0.11 12.55
CA LEU A 82 9.56 0.56 13.84
C LEU A 82 8.53 1.70 13.74
N PHE A 83 7.89 2.01 14.87
CA PHE A 83 6.81 3.01 14.93
C PHE A 83 7.06 4.05 16.02
N PRO A 84 8.12 4.89 15.92
CA PRO A 84 8.28 6.00 16.85
C PRO A 84 7.10 6.98 16.73
N ARG A 85 6.71 7.55 17.87
CA ARG A 85 5.70 8.61 17.92
C ARG A 85 6.26 9.88 17.27
N LEU A 86 5.41 10.67 16.63
CA LEU A 86 5.82 12.00 16.17
C LEU A 86 6.02 12.92 17.38
N GLU A 87 7.20 13.55 17.45
CA GLU A 87 7.60 14.45 18.55
C GLU A 87 7.63 15.93 18.14
N THR A 88 7.09 16.26 16.95
CA THR A 88 7.00 17.64 16.48
C THR A 88 6.07 18.47 17.37
N PRO A 89 6.21 19.81 17.43
CA PRO A 89 5.37 20.65 18.30
C PRO A 89 3.87 20.43 18.13
N MET A 90 3.43 20.10 16.90
CA MET A 90 2.02 19.84 16.59
C MET A 90 1.55 18.45 17.07
N ALA A 91 2.43 17.46 17.12
CA ALA A 91 2.11 16.07 17.45
C ALA A 91 2.43 15.70 18.91
N LYS A 92 3.31 16.45 19.58
CA LYS A 92 3.78 16.16 20.93
C LYS A 92 2.62 15.97 21.92
N GLY A 93 2.62 14.83 22.60
CA GLY A 93 1.60 14.45 23.59
C GLY A 93 0.29 13.93 22.99
N LYS A 94 0.15 13.88 21.65
CA LYS A 94 -1.00 13.26 20.97
C LYS A 94 -0.70 11.80 20.68
N GLU A 95 -1.69 10.93 20.91
CA GLU A 95 -1.59 9.51 20.55
C GLU A 95 -2.06 9.29 19.11
N GLY A 96 -1.63 8.21 18.44
CA GLY A 96 -2.14 7.87 17.11
C GLY A 96 -1.36 8.47 15.94
N MET A 97 -0.25 9.17 16.17
CA MET A 97 0.62 9.70 15.10
C MET A 97 2.00 9.05 15.20
N PHE A 98 2.41 8.32 14.16
CA PHE A 98 3.69 7.61 14.13
C PHE A 98 4.40 7.75 12.80
N VAL A 99 5.74 7.73 12.87
CA VAL A 99 6.58 7.52 11.70
C VAL A 99 6.77 6.01 11.52
N VAL A 100 6.81 5.54 10.28
CA VAL A 100 7.15 4.17 9.90
C VAL A 100 8.61 4.16 9.48
N GLU A 101 9.49 3.85 10.43
CA GLU A 101 10.90 3.63 10.14
C GLU A 101 11.10 2.20 9.64
N ARG A 102 11.93 2.04 8.62
CA ARG A 102 12.29 0.73 8.07
C ARG A 102 13.77 0.50 8.30
N ARG A 103 14.12 -0.62 8.92
CA ARG A 103 15.49 -1.13 8.84
C ARG A 103 15.65 -1.90 7.54
N GLN A 104 16.87 -1.89 7.01
CA GLN A 104 17.21 -2.50 5.73
C GLN A 104 16.70 -3.95 5.69
N ALA A 105 16.14 -4.33 4.53
CA ALA A 105 15.64 -5.68 4.32
C ALA A 105 16.78 -6.67 4.51
N GLU A 106 16.63 -7.57 5.48
CA GLU A 106 17.48 -8.76 5.56
C GLU A 106 16.80 -9.85 4.72
N GLN A 107 17.59 -10.50 3.87
CA GLN A 107 17.12 -11.69 3.17
C GLN A 107 17.00 -12.81 4.20
N GLU A 108 15.78 -13.28 4.43
CA GLU A 108 15.51 -14.34 5.39
C GLU A 108 14.86 -15.52 4.68
N GLN A 109 15.45 -16.71 4.83
CA GLN A 109 14.83 -17.94 4.37
C GLN A 109 13.73 -18.33 5.34
N THR A 110 12.49 -18.37 4.86
CA THR A 110 11.33 -18.73 5.69
C THR A 110 10.22 -19.39 4.85
N ASN A 111 9.18 -19.89 5.50
CA ASN A 111 7.99 -20.44 4.86
C ASN A 111 6.71 -19.89 5.51
N SER A 112 5.56 -20.13 4.87
CA SER A 112 4.27 -19.60 5.32
C SER A 112 3.94 -19.96 6.78
N LYS A 113 4.28 -21.18 7.24
CA LYS A 113 4.01 -21.61 8.62
C LYS A 113 4.86 -20.88 9.65
N GLU A 114 6.15 -20.72 9.37
CA GLU A 114 7.07 -19.97 10.23
C GLU A 114 6.65 -18.51 10.36
N TRP A 115 6.27 -17.90 9.23
CA TRP A 115 5.77 -16.53 9.20
C TRP A 115 4.46 -16.40 9.97
N GLN A 116 3.52 -17.32 9.76
CA GLN A 116 2.24 -17.35 10.47
C GLN A 116 2.46 -17.45 11.99
N ARG A 117 3.34 -18.36 12.44
CA ARG A 117 3.69 -18.50 13.86
C ARG A 117 4.31 -17.21 14.41
N ARG A 118 5.20 -16.57 13.65
CA ARG A 118 5.82 -15.29 14.03
C ARG A 118 4.76 -14.20 14.20
N ALA A 119 3.88 -14.02 13.21
CA ALA A 119 2.80 -13.04 13.24
C ALA A 119 1.84 -13.25 14.43
N GLN A 120 1.48 -14.50 14.72
CA GLN A 120 0.64 -14.86 15.87
C GLN A 120 1.32 -14.53 17.20
N ASN A 121 2.59 -14.90 17.36
CA ASN A 121 3.38 -14.62 18.57
C ASN A 121 3.53 -13.11 18.80
N GLU A 122 3.77 -12.33 17.74
CA GLU A 122 3.85 -10.87 17.79
C GLU A 122 2.54 -10.23 18.24
N LYS A 123 1.42 -10.68 17.68
CA LYS A 123 0.09 -10.24 18.08
C LYS A 123 -0.15 -10.55 19.55
N ALA A 124 0.02 -11.81 19.97
CA ALA A 124 -0.20 -12.24 21.35
C ALA A 124 0.65 -11.45 22.36
N ARG A 125 1.93 -11.26 22.07
CA ARG A 125 2.85 -10.48 22.90
C ARG A 125 2.45 -9.02 23.00
N THR A 126 2.05 -8.40 21.89
CA THR A 126 1.58 -7.01 21.86
C THR A 126 0.32 -6.84 22.70
N MET A 127 -0.66 -7.74 22.52
CA MET A 127 -1.92 -7.71 23.28
C MET A 127 -1.70 -7.92 24.77
N SER A 128 -0.79 -8.83 25.15
CA SER A 128 -0.44 -9.07 26.54
C SER A 128 0.07 -7.79 27.22
N LYS A 129 1.07 -7.14 26.60
CA LYS A 129 1.63 -5.87 27.11
C LYS A 129 0.61 -4.75 27.21
N MET A 130 -0.24 -4.60 26.20
CA MET A 130 -1.30 -3.59 26.18
C MET A 130 -2.28 -3.82 27.34
N ARG A 131 -2.79 -5.05 27.51
CA ARG A 131 -3.72 -5.38 28.60
C ARG A 131 -3.08 -5.18 29.97
N ASP A 132 -1.82 -5.55 30.14
CA ASP A 132 -1.09 -5.33 31.39
C ASP A 132 -0.94 -3.84 31.72
N ALA A 133 -0.63 -3.01 30.72
CA ALA A 133 -0.52 -1.57 30.90
C ALA A 133 -1.88 -0.94 31.23
N GLN A 134 -2.94 -1.32 30.52
CA GLN A 134 -4.31 -0.86 30.78
C GLN A 134 -4.77 -1.25 32.20
N ARG A 135 -4.50 -2.48 32.64
CA ARG A 135 -4.81 -2.94 34.01
C ARG A 135 -4.06 -2.15 35.08
N LYS A 136 -2.77 -1.90 34.88
CA LYS A 136 -1.97 -1.07 35.80
C LYS A 136 -2.50 0.36 35.89
N GLU A 137 -2.88 0.94 34.76
CA GLU A 137 -3.44 2.29 34.72
C GLU A 137 -4.82 2.36 35.39
N ALA A 138 -5.69 1.37 35.15
CA ALA A 138 -6.98 1.27 35.82
C ALA A 138 -6.82 1.16 37.35
N LEU A 139 -5.90 0.30 37.81
CA LEU A 139 -5.59 0.16 39.22
C LEU A 139 -5.08 1.49 39.83
N ARG A 140 -4.22 2.22 39.10
CA ARG A 140 -3.74 3.56 39.51
C ARG A 140 -4.89 4.56 39.65
N LYS A 141 -5.91 4.47 38.80
CA LYS A 141 -7.14 5.29 38.86
C LYS A 141 -8.19 4.78 39.85
N GLY A 142 -7.93 3.68 40.56
CA GLY A 142 -8.84 3.09 41.53
C GLY A 142 -9.97 2.24 40.92
N ASP A 143 -9.93 1.95 39.61
CA ASP A 143 -10.91 1.09 38.95
C ASP A 143 -10.53 -0.39 39.13
N LYS A 144 -11.10 -1.01 40.17
CA LYS A 144 -10.87 -2.43 40.51
C LYS A 144 -11.65 -3.40 39.62
N ASN A 145 -12.64 -2.91 38.86
CA ASN A 145 -13.52 -3.71 38.02
C ASN A 145 -13.22 -3.51 36.53
N PHE A 146 -12.06 -2.95 36.19
CA PHE A 146 -11.68 -2.69 34.81
C PHE A 146 -11.65 -3.99 33.99
N VAL A 147 -12.54 -4.05 33.01
CA VAL A 147 -12.54 -5.08 31.97
C VAL A 147 -11.97 -4.45 30.70
N PRO A 148 -10.83 -4.94 30.17
CA PRO A 148 -10.33 -4.49 28.89
C PRO A 148 -11.40 -4.64 27.80
N LEU A 149 -11.35 -3.76 26.80
CA LEU A 149 -12.23 -3.88 25.65
C LEU A 149 -12.12 -5.27 25.02
N ASP A 150 -13.26 -5.82 24.62
CA ASP A 150 -13.31 -7.04 23.84
C ASP A 150 -12.98 -6.73 22.38
N TYR A 151 -11.71 -6.89 22.06
CA TYR A 151 -11.16 -6.66 20.73
C TYR A 151 -11.42 -7.82 19.75
N GLU A 152 -12.02 -8.94 20.19
CA GLU A 152 -12.39 -10.06 19.30
C GLU A 152 -13.61 -9.74 18.44
N LYS A 153 -14.38 -8.69 18.78
CA LYS A 153 -15.46 -8.22 17.92
C LYS A 153 -14.90 -7.62 16.62
N PRO A 154 -15.37 -8.05 15.44
CA PRO A 154 -14.82 -7.63 14.14
C PRO A 154 -14.72 -6.11 13.93
N HIS A 155 -15.69 -5.34 14.44
CA HIS A 155 -15.69 -3.87 14.32
C HIS A 155 -14.60 -3.16 15.15
N ASN A 156 -13.95 -3.87 16.08
CA ASN A 156 -12.92 -3.32 16.95
C ASN A 156 -11.49 -3.49 16.42
N ALA A 157 -11.27 -4.23 15.31
CA ALA A 157 -9.92 -4.48 14.80
C ALA A 157 -9.13 -3.20 14.46
N ARG A 158 -9.81 -2.19 13.88
CA ARG A 158 -9.21 -0.86 13.62
C ARG A 158 -8.81 -0.15 14.90
N ARG A 159 -9.68 -0.17 15.91
CA ARG A 159 -9.39 0.42 17.22
C ARG A 159 -8.25 -0.31 17.93
N LEU A 160 -8.25 -1.64 17.86
CA LEU A 160 -7.21 -2.50 18.41
C LEU A 160 -5.84 -2.15 17.83
N TYR A 161 -5.76 -1.92 16.52
CA TYR A 161 -4.50 -1.52 15.90
C TYR A 161 -3.92 -0.25 16.53
N TRP A 162 -4.73 0.81 16.67
CA TRP A 162 -4.30 2.09 17.25
C TRP A 162 -4.00 2.00 18.74
N ASP A 163 -4.88 1.37 19.53
CA ASP A 163 -4.71 1.18 20.98
C ASP A 163 -3.45 0.35 21.30
N SER A 164 -3.14 -0.64 20.46
CA SER A 164 -2.02 -1.57 20.66
C SER A 164 -0.68 -1.04 20.12
N ARG A 165 -0.70 -0.02 19.25
CA ARG A 165 0.47 0.50 18.54
C ARG A 165 1.64 0.88 19.47
N PRO A 166 1.43 1.57 20.61
CA PRO A 166 2.51 1.91 21.54
C PRO A 166 3.22 0.69 22.17
N TYR A 167 2.59 -0.48 22.14
CA TYR A 167 3.10 -1.71 22.75
C TYR A 167 3.79 -2.64 21.75
N GLN A 168 3.64 -2.36 20.45
CA GLN A 168 4.30 -3.07 19.37
C GLN A 168 5.60 -2.37 19.00
N ARG A 169 6.73 -2.98 19.41
CA ARG A 169 8.05 -2.41 19.15
C ARG A 169 8.48 -2.55 17.68
N VAL A 170 8.20 -3.72 17.09
CA VAL A 170 8.60 -4.08 15.72
C VAL A 170 7.42 -4.81 15.07
N ALA A 171 7.20 -4.57 13.78
CA ALA A 171 6.43 -5.44 12.90
C ALA A 171 7.34 -5.93 11.77
N TYR A 172 7.17 -7.18 11.34
CA TYR A 172 7.91 -7.73 10.22
C TYR A 172 7.03 -7.71 8.98
N TYR A 173 7.60 -7.36 7.84
CA TYR A 173 6.86 -7.26 6.60
C TYR A 173 7.69 -7.80 5.44
N GLY A 174 7.23 -8.87 4.80
CA GLY A 174 7.76 -9.27 3.50
C GLY A 174 7.12 -8.35 2.46
N ALA A 175 7.89 -7.46 1.85
CA ALA A 175 7.35 -6.46 0.93
C ALA A 175 8.17 -6.43 -0.35
N ASP A 176 7.52 -6.01 -1.44
CA ASP A 176 8.14 -5.81 -2.75
C ASP A 176 8.82 -7.10 -3.27
N VAL A 177 8.22 -8.25 -2.99
CA VAL A 177 8.68 -9.56 -3.48
C VAL A 177 8.22 -9.71 -4.92
N SER A 178 9.15 -9.64 -5.88
CA SER A 178 8.85 -9.73 -7.31
C SER A 178 8.45 -11.15 -7.72
N ASP A 179 7.19 -11.50 -7.53
CA ASP A 179 6.59 -12.79 -7.94
C ASP A 179 5.06 -12.69 -7.99
N SER A 180 4.39 -13.78 -8.36
CA SER A 180 2.93 -13.91 -8.41
C SER A 180 2.44 -15.23 -7.86
N CYS A 181 1.39 -15.16 -7.04
CA CYS A 181 0.61 -16.29 -6.56
C CYS A 181 -0.51 -16.69 -7.53
N MET A 182 -0.72 -15.91 -8.59
CA MET A 182 -1.76 -16.17 -9.57
C MET A 182 -1.43 -17.39 -10.45
N ARG A 183 -2.48 -18.12 -10.87
CA ARG A 183 -2.33 -19.20 -11.85
C ARG A 183 -1.98 -18.61 -13.22
N HIS A 184 -1.10 -19.29 -13.94
CA HIS A 184 -0.66 -18.85 -15.27
C HIS A 184 -1.75 -18.96 -16.34
N ASP A 185 -2.76 -19.80 -16.10
CA ASP A 185 -3.87 -20.08 -17.01
C ASP A 185 -5.06 -19.13 -16.84
N LEU A 186 -4.97 -18.13 -15.97
CA LEU A 186 -6.01 -17.12 -15.81
C LEU A 186 -6.12 -16.23 -17.06
N GLU A 187 -7.31 -16.22 -17.64
CA GLU A 187 -7.64 -15.40 -18.82
C GLU A 187 -7.82 -13.91 -18.49
N SER A 188 -8.27 -13.61 -17.26
CA SER A 188 -8.54 -12.25 -16.78
C SER A 188 -7.99 -12.04 -15.37
N TRP A 189 -7.67 -10.79 -15.03
CA TRP A 189 -7.16 -10.35 -13.73
C TRP A 189 -5.84 -11.00 -13.32
N ASN A 190 -5.09 -11.58 -14.27
CA ASN A 190 -3.77 -12.12 -14.04
C ASN A 190 -2.74 -10.99 -13.98
N PHE A 191 -2.38 -10.54 -12.77
CA PHE A 191 -1.47 -9.41 -12.60
C PHE A 191 -0.08 -9.66 -13.18
N ASN A 192 0.34 -10.92 -13.32
CA ASN A 192 1.61 -11.29 -13.93
C ASN A 192 1.54 -11.48 -15.45
N SER A 193 0.36 -11.34 -16.06
CA SER A 193 0.21 -11.51 -17.49
C SER A 193 0.93 -10.39 -18.27
N PRO A 194 1.77 -10.73 -19.26
CA PRO A 194 2.39 -9.75 -20.16
C PRO A 194 1.35 -9.04 -21.03
N THR A 195 0.15 -9.60 -21.16
CA THR A 195 -0.96 -9.04 -21.94
C THR A 195 -2.06 -8.43 -21.06
N PHE A 196 -1.82 -8.22 -19.77
CA PHE A 196 -2.78 -7.55 -18.88
C PHE A 196 -3.27 -6.22 -19.53
N PRO A 197 -4.57 -5.95 -19.62
CA PRO A 197 -5.06 -4.85 -20.43
C PRO A 197 -4.81 -3.51 -19.72
N CYS A 198 -3.72 -2.84 -20.08
CA CYS A 198 -3.24 -1.62 -19.43
C CYS A 198 -2.40 -0.77 -20.39
N LEU A 199 -2.43 0.57 -20.27
CA LEU A 199 -1.60 1.46 -21.08
C LEU A 199 -0.09 1.27 -20.82
N THR A 200 0.31 0.86 -19.61
CA THR A 200 1.74 0.63 -19.31
C THR A 200 2.34 -0.46 -20.19
N ASN A 201 1.54 -1.44 -20.63
CA ASN A 201 1.97 -2.51 -21.53
C ASN A 201 2.26 -2.05 -22.98
N MET A 202 2.17 -0.74 -23.27
CA MET A 202 2.65 -0.17 -24.53
C MET A 202 4.16 -0.32 -24.72
N PHE A 203 4.92 -0.49 -23.64
CA PHE A 203 6.38 -0.49 -23.66
C PHE A 203 6.95 -1.87 -23.34
N ASP A 204 7.80 -2.38 -24.23
CA ASP A 204 8.49 -3.66 -24.05
C ASP A 204 9.86 -3.51 -23.37
N THR A 205 10.37 -2.29 -23.24
CA THR A 205 11.66 -1.97 -22.62
C THR A 205 11.48 -1.33 -21.24
N GLU A 206 12.48 -1.50 -20.35
CA GLU A 206 12.53 -0.87 -19.01
C GLU A 206 11.26 -1.15 -18.18
N ARG A 207 10.87 -2.42 -18.12
CA ARG A 207 9.72 -2.88 -17.36
C ARG A 207 10.05 -2.91 -15.87
N THR A 208 9.63 -1.86 -15.16
CA THR A 208 9.84 -1.74 -13.72
C THR A 208 8.90 -2.66 -12.92
N PRO A 209 9.44 -3.51 -12.01
CA PRO A 209 8.60 -4.30 -11.11
C PRO A 209 7.66 -3.43 -10.26
N GLY A 210 6.48 -3.95 -9.90
CA GLY A 210 5.40 -3.22 -9.24
C GLY A 210 4.44 -2.53 -10.22
N VAL A 211 4.94 -2.06 -11.37
CA VAL A 211 4.12 -1.46 -12.44
C VAL A 211 3.83 -2.46 -13.56
N TYR A 212 4.88 -3.13 -14.03
CA TYR A 212 4.78 -4.06 -15.16
C TYR A 212 4.59 -5.52 -14.72
N THR A 213 5.14 -5.87 -13.57
CA THR A 213 5.00 -7.18 -12.92
C THR A 213 4.51 -6.97 -11.49
N PRO A 214 3.79 -7.93 -10.90
CA PRO A 214 3.24 -7.78 -9.56
C PRO A 214 4.32 -7.87 -8.47
N TYR A 215 3.96 -7.37 -7.29
CA TYR A 215 4.64 -7.64 -6.04
C TYR A 215 3.77 -8.44 -5.09
N LEU A 216 4.38 -9.39 -4.37
CA LEU A 216 3.79 -10.03 -3.21
C LEU A 216 4.16 -9.28 -1.92
N TYR A 217 3.18 -9.26 -1.02
CA TYR A 217 3.27 -8.67 0.31
C TYR A 217 2.80 -9.68 1.36
N ILE A 218 3.70 -10.06 2.26
CA ILE A 218 3.48 -11.04 3.32
C ILE A 218 3.34 -10.30 4.65
N GLY A 219 2.10 -10.11 5.10
CA GLY A 219 1.76 -9.35 6.29
C GLY A 219 2.09 -10.07 7.60
N SER A 220 2.37 -9.30 8.65
CA SER A 220 2.32 -9.76 10.05
C SER A 220 1.41 -8.82 10.85
N TRP A 221 1.07 -9.15 12.10
CA TRP A 221 0.24 -8.27 12.90
C TRP A 221 0.84 -6.86 12.97
N GLY A 222 0.07 -5.86 12.56
CA GLY A 222 0.46 -4.46 12.66
C GLY A 222 1.56 -4.02 11.69
N SER A 223 2.05 -4.87 10.79
CA SER A 223 2.85 -4.38 9.67
C SER A 223 1.99 -3.44 8.82
N SER A 224 2.55 -2.30 8.42
CA SER A 224 1.81 -1.15 7.93
C SER A 224 2.39 -0.61 6.63
N PHE A 225 1.55 -0.04 5.79
CA PHE A 225 1.97 0.74 4.63
C PHE A 225 1.62 2.20 4.91
N GLY A 226 2.62 3.07 4.88
CA GLY A 226 2.47 4.49 5.20
C GLY A 226 1.64 5.24 4.15
N MET A 227 1.19 6.42 4.51
CA MET A 227 0.36 7.28 3.67
C MET A 227 1.10 7.74 2.42
N HIS A 228 0.53 7.40 1.27
CA HIS A 228 1.05 7.76 -0.04
C HIS A 228 -0.07 7.72 -1.11
N PRO A 229 0.10 8.44 -2.23
CA PRO A 229 -0.47 8.04 -3.50
C PRO A 229 0.47 7.04 -4.19
N GLU A 230 -0.04 6.33 -5.20
CA GLU A 230 0.81 5.45 -6.02
C GLU A 230 1.84 6.24 -6.83
N ASP A 231 2.91 5.57 -7.26
CA ASP A 231 3.93 6.18 -8.12
C ASP A 231 3.31 6.70 -9.42
N LYS A 232 3.71 7.93 -9.80
CA LYS A 232 3.10 8.71 -10.90
C LYS A 232 1.57 8.78 -10.83
N ASP A 233 1.01 8.72 -9.62
CA ASP A 233 -0.41 8.77 -9.34
C ASP A 233 -1.21 7.70 -10.09
N LEU A 234 -0.61 6.54 -10.35
CA LEU A 234 -1.26 5.41 -11.00
C LEU A 234 -2.45 4.89 -10.18
N TYR A 235 -3.26 4.04 -10.82
CA TYR A 235 -4.09 3.12 -10.05
C TYR A 235 -3.22 2.07 -9.37
N SER A 236 -3.69 1.46 -8.28
CA SER A 236 -3.22 0.14 -7.84
C SER A 236 -4.35 -0.83 -7.63
N LEU A 237 -4.06 -2.09 -7.97
CA LEU A 237 -4.89 -3.24 -7.69
C LEU A 237 -4.20 -4.06 -6.61
N SER A 238 -4.93 -4.49 -5.58
CA SER A 238 -4.43 -5.38 -4.54
C SER A 238 -5.40 -6.51 -4.26
N TYR A 239 -5.02 -7.75 -4.54
CA TYR A 239 -5.81 -8.95 -4.25
C TYR A 239 -5.25 -9.66 -3.01
N LEU A 240 -6.12 -10.05 -2.07
CA LEU A 240 -5.70 -10.79 -0.86
C LEU A 240 -5.87 -12.29 -1.08
N HIS A 241 -4.78 -13.01 -1.30
CA HIS A 241 -4.79 -14.44 -1.62
C HIS A 241 -5.16 -15.31 -0.43
N GLU A 242 -4.63 -14.99 0.75
CA GLU A 242 -4.73 -15.86 1.92
C GLU A 242 -4.62 -15.04 3.22
N GLY A 243 -5.33 -15.48 4.25
CA GLY A 243 -5.04 -15.17 5.64
C GLY A 243 -5.91 -14.06 6.24
N GLU A 244 -5.35 -13.38 7.23
CA GLU A 244 -6.03 -12.36 8.02
C GLU A 244 -6.31 -11.08 7.22
N ALA A 245 -7.37 -10.37 7.58
CA ALA A 245 -7.76 -9.16 6.87
C ALA A 245 -6.66 -8.09 6.79
N LYS A 246 -6.60 -7.38 5.66
CA LYS A 246 -5.81 -6.16 5.48
C LYS A 246 -6.75 -4.96 5.60
N PHE A 247 -6.39 -4.00 6.44
CA PHE A 247 -7.19 -2.81 6.67
C PHE A 247 -6.61 -1.63 5.91
N TRP A 248 -7.48 -0.89 5.24
CA TRP A 248 -7.15 0.27 4.43
C TRP A 248 -7.86 1.51 4.95
N TYR A 249 -7.20 2.64 4.85
CA TYR A 249 -7.75 3.97 4.93
C TYR A 249 -7.50 4.68 3.60
N GLY A 250 -8.52 5.31 3.03
CA GLY A 250 -8.45 6.01 1.75
C GLY A 250 -9.08 7.39 1.84
N MET A 251 -8.50 8.34 1.11
CA MET A 251 -9.00 9.69 0.94
C MET A 251 -9.08 9.99 -0.56
N PRO A 252 -10.21 10.55 -1.04
CA PRO A 252 -10.39 10.83 -2.46
C PRO A 252 -9.37 11.87 -2.94
N SER A 253 -9.07 11.85 -4.23
CA SER A 253 -8.11 12.77 -4.85
C SER A 253 -8.49 14.24 -4.74
N SER A 254 -9.78 14.55 -4.56
CA SER A 254 -10.25 15.92 -4.25
C SER A 254 -9.74 16.45 -2.91
N SER A 255 -9.30 15.57 -2.00
CA SER A 255 -8.72 15.92 -0.70
C SER A 255 -7.18 15.92 -0.69
N SER A 256 -6.52 15.61 -1.81
CA SER A 256 -5.06 15.39 -1.85
C SER A 256 -4.26 16.58 -1.30
N ALA A 257 -4.59 17.79 -1.74
CA ALA A 257 -3.91 19.00 -1.29
C ALA A 257 -4.07 19.26 0.21
N ALA A 258 -5.25 19.00 0.78
CA ALA A 258 -5.49 19.15 2.22
C ALA A 258 -4.75 18.08 3.05
N VAL A 259 -4.58 16.88 2.49
CA VAL A 259 -3.78 15.81 3.11
C VAL A 259 -2.30 16.20 3.11
N GLU A 260 -1.78 16.72 2.00
CA GLU A 260 -0.40 17.19 1.86
C GLU A 260 -0.10 18.36 2.79
N GLU A 261 -0.98 19.36 2.85
CA GLU A 261 -0.87 20.50 3.77
C GLU A 261 -0.83 20.01 5.22
N PHE A 262 -1.72 19.11 5.61
CA PHE A 262 -1.72 18.56 6.96
C PHE A 262 -0.45 17.78 7.29
N ALA A 263 0.01 16.94 6.36
CA ALA A 263 1.26 16.21 6.57
C ALA A 263 2.46 17.14 6.67
N ALA A 264 2.50 18.22 5.88
CA ALA A 264 3.58 19.20 5.90
C ALA A 264 3.62 19.98 7.23
N GLU A 265 2.47 20.28 7.83
CA GLU A 265 2.44 20.84 9.19
C GLU A 265 2.95 19.87 10.26
N LEU A 266 2.72 18.57 10.08
CA LEU A 266 3.17 17.54 11.02
C LEU A 266 4.67 17.26 10.91
N LEU A 267 5.22 17.35 9.70
CA LEU A 267 6.60 17.03 9.32
C LEU A 267 7.21 18.17 8.49
N PRO A 268 7.42 19.36 9.09
CA PRO A 268 7.84 20.55 8.34
C PRO A 268 9.26 20.44 7.77
N GLU A 269 10.15 19.71 8.44
CA GLU A 269 11.53 19.51 7.99
C GLU A 269 11.56 18.65 6.72
N GLU A 270 10.80 17.56 6.71
CA GLU A 270 10.65 16.64 5.58
C GLU A 270 9.96 17.33 4.40
N ALA A 271 8.90 18.09 4.65
CA ALA A 271 8.20 18.85 3.62
C ALA A 271 9.08 19.95 3.01
N SER A 272 9.92 20.61 3.81
CA SER A 272 10.88 21.59 3.31
C SER A 272 12.00 20.97 2.47
N SER A 273 12.35 19.70 2.76
CA SER A 273 13.42 18.98 2.09
C SER A 273 12.94 18.28 0.81
N CYS A 274 11.67 17.90 0.74
CA CYS A 274 11.10 17.18 -0.40
C CYS A 274 9.62 17.52 -0.59
N ALA A 275 9.28 18.12 -1.73
CA ALA A 275 7.89 18.41 -2.10
C ALA A 275 7.02 17.15 -2.21
N GLN A 276 7.63 15.98 -2.42
CA GLN A 276 6.98 14.69 -2.59
C GLN A 276 7.25 13.73 -1.41
N PHE A 277 7.54 14.25 -0.20
CA PHE A 277 7.98 13.47 0.95
C PHE A 277 7.01 12.36 1.39
N LEU A 278 5.71 12.50 1.13
CA LEU A 278 4.73 11.44 1.44
C LEU A 278 4.97 10.18 0.61
N ARG A 279 5.59 10.27 -0.57
CA ARG A 279 6.02 9.10 -1.36
C ARG A 279 7.11 8.28 -0.67
N HIS A 280 7.72 8.80 0.40
CA HIS A 280 8.62 8.02 1.24
C HIS A 280 7.87 6.95 2.06
N LYS A 281 6.53 7.01 2.12
CA LYS A 281 5.64 6.04 2.83
C LYS A 281 5.96 5.91 4.32
N THR A 282 6.34 7.02 4.97
CA THR A 282 6.83 7.05 6.35
C THR A 282 5.80 7.50 7.37
N LEU A 283 4.57 7.89 7.00
CA LEU A 283 3.63 8.50 7.94
C LEU A 283 2.38 7.66 8.13
N ILE A 284 1.98 7.40 9.38
CA ILE A 284 0.67 6.84 9.73
C ILE A 284 0.00 7.70 10.81
N ILE A 285 -1.26 8.05 10.57
CA ILE A 285 -2.02 8.96 11.44
C ILE A 285 -3.40 8.36 11.70
N ALA A 286 -3.83 8.40 12.95
CA ALA A 286 -5.14 7.94 13.35
C ALA A 286 -6.24 8.80 12.67
N PRO A 287 -7.27 8.17 12.06
CA PRO A 287 -8.23 8.88 11.20
C PRO A 287 -8.92 10.09 11.83
N GLU A 288 -9.11 10.10 13.15
CA GLU A 288 -9.75 11.19 13.88
C GLU A 288 -9.05 12.54 13.69
N TYR A 289 -7.76 12.57 13.37
CA TYR A 289 -7.04 13.82 13.14
C TYR A 289 -7.36 14.44 11.78
N PHE A 290 -7.57 13.63 10.76
CA PHE A 290 -8.07 14.09 9.46
C PHE A 290 -9.51 14.59 9.57
N LEU A 291 -10.36 13.83 10.27
CA LEU A 291 -11.77 14.18 10.46
C LEU A 291 -11.95 15.51 11.19
N LYS A 292 -11.13 15.79 12.21
CA LYS A 292 -11.12 17.08 12.93
C LYS A 292 -10.72 18.27 12.03
N ARG A 293 -10.07 18.01 10.90
CA ARG A 293 -9.70 19.02 9.88
C ARG A 293 -10.70 19.08 8.72
N GLY A 294 -11.80 18.33 8.78
CA GLY A 294 -12.76 18.24 7.68
C GLY A 294 -12.28 17.37 6.51
N ILE A 295 -11.17 16.64 6.67
CA ILE A 295 -10.69 15.67 5.67
C ILE A 295 -11.40 14.34 5.95
N GLN A 296 -12.33 13.97 5.06
CA GLN A 296 -13.06 12.71 5.20
C GLN A 296 -12.15 11.51 4.87
N VAL A 297 -12.12 10.55 5.80
CA VAL A 297 -11.40 9.28 5.64
C VAL A 297 -12.41 8.14 5.48
N TYR A 298 -12.10 7.23 4.55
CA TYR A 298 -12.86 6.02 4.30
C TYR A 298 -12.03 4.80 4.65
N ALA A 299 -12.67 3.71 5.05
CA ALA A 299 -11.97 2.48 5.40
C ALA A 299 -12.48 1.25 4.68
N ALA A 300 -11.57 0.32 4.41
CA ALA A 300 -11.90 -1.02 3.92
C ALA A 300 -11.32 -2.07 4.87
N GLU A 301 -12.11 -3.08 5.18
CA GLU A 301 -11.62 -4.38 5.64
C GLU A 301 -11.56 -5.28 4.40
N GLN A 302 -10.35 -5.49 3.88
CA GLN A 302 -10.08 -6.43 2.79
C GLN A 302 -9.89 -7.81 3.41
N LYS A 303 -10.82 -8.72 3.12
CA LYS A 303 -10.79 -10.13 3.50
C LYS A 303 -10.16 -10.95 2.39
N GLU A 304 -9.78 -12.17 2.72
CA GLU A 304 -9.31 -13.14 1.73
C GLU A 304 -10.31 -13.23 0.55
N GLY A 305 -9.77 -13.22 -0.67
CA GLY A 305 -10.55 -13.20 -1.91
C GLY A 305 -11.05 -11.82 -2.35
N ASP A 306 -10.90 -10.77 -1.54
CA ASP A 306 -11.26 -9.41 -1.96
C ASP A 306 -10.15 -8.72 -2.76
N LEU A 307 -10.57 -7.93 -3.73
CA LEU A 307 -9.74 -6.97 -4.45
C LEU A 307 -9.97 -5.56 -3.87
N ILE A 308 -8.89 -4.80 -3.67
CA ILE A 308 -8.93 -3.35 -3.43
C ILE A 308 -8.40 -2.63 -4.67
N ILE A 309 -9.10 -1.57 -5.05
CA ILE A 309 -8.68 -0.63 -6.10
C ILE A 309 -8.38 0.70 -5.42
N THR A 310 -7.18 1.23 -5.65
CA THR A 310 -6.83 2.62 -5.32
C THR A 310 -6.86 3.46 -6.60
N PHE A 311 -7.32 4.70 -6.49
CA PHE A 311 -7.55 5.58 -7.63
C PHE A 311 -6.42 6.61 -7.78
N PRO A 312 -6.25 7.20 -8.98
CA PRO A 312 -5.21 8.19 -9.24
C PRO A 312 -5.21 9.34 -8.25
N ASN A 313 -4.03 9.65 -7.71
CA ASN A 313 -3.79 10.70 -6.72
C ASN A 313 -4.67 10.58 -5.45
N ALA A 314 -5.19 9.38 -5.16
CA ALA A 314 -5.91 9.10 -3.92
C ALA A 314 -4.91 8.62 -2.86
N TYR A 315 -4.84 9.35 -1.75
CA TYR A 315 -4.00 8.97 -0.62
C TYR A 315 -4.60 7.78 0.10
N HIS A 316 -3.75 6.81 0.42
CA HIS A 316 -4.14 5.63 1.18
C HIS A 316 -3.02 5.14 2.08
N TYR A 317 -3.40 4.44 3.15
CA TYR A 317 -2.51 3.81 4.12
C TYR A 317 -3.24 2.71 4.88
N GLY A 318 -2.54 1.93 5.68
CA GLY A 318 -3.19 0.85 6.40
C GLY A 318 -2.26 -0.14 7.06
N PHE A 319 -2.81 -1.30 7.43
CA PHE A 319 -2.12 -2.31 8.21
C PHE A 319 -2.67 -3.72 8.01
N ASN A 320 -1.87 -4.71 8.37
CA ASN A 320 -2.24 -6.12 8.34
C ASN A 320 -2.72 -6.60 9.72
N ASN A 321 -3.82 -7.37 9.76
CA ASN A 321 -4.38 -7.91 11.00
C ASN A 321 -3.66 -9.19 11.49
N GLY A 322 -2.71 -9.69 10.73
CA GLY A 322 -1.96 -10.91 11.04
C GLY A 322 -1.21 -11.40 9.81
N PHE A 323 -0.96 -12.71 9.77
CA PHE A 323 -0.42 -13.34 8.57
C PHE A 323 -1.41 -13.23 7.42
N ASN A 324 -0.96 -12.68 6.31
CA ASN A 324 -1.67 -12.70 5.05
C ASN A 324 -0.70 -12.59 3.87
N VAL A 325 -1.19 -12.95 2.69
CA VAL A 325 -0.45 -12.82 1.43
C VAL A 325 -1.31 -12.00 0.47
N ALA A 326 -0.81 -10.83 0.08
CA ALA A 326 -1.45 -9.97 -0.91
C ALA A 326 -0.56 -9.86 -2.14
N GLU A 327 -1.18 -9.80 -3.32
CA GLU A 327 -0.52 -9.47 -4.58
C GLU A 327 -1.01 -8.12 -5.05
N ALA A 328 -0.12 -7.25 -5.50
CA ALA A 328 -0.49 -5.94 -6.02
C ALA A 328 0.27 -5.55 -7.29
N ARG A 329 -0.37 -4.71 -8.09
CA ARG A 329 0.17 -4.15 -9.34
C ARG A 329 -0.40 -2.76 -9.60
N ASN A 330 0.44 -1.84 -10.06
CA ASN A 330 -0.01 -0.55 -10.58
C ASN A 330 -0.46 -0.64 -12.04
N ILE A 331 -1.48 0.15 -12.40
CA ILE A 331 -2.02 0.19 -13.76
C ILE A 331 -2.32 1.62 -14.21
N ALA A 332 -2.27 1.84 -15.52
CA ALA A 332 -2.63 3.06 -16.21
C ALA A 332 -3.82 2.80 -17.14
N THR A 333 -4.93 3.50 -16.91
CA THR A 333 -6.10 3.54 -17.78
C THR A 333 -6.18 4.90 -18.49
N LYS A 334 -7.10 5.06 -19.45
CA LYS A 334 -7.20 6.31 -20.22
C LYS A 334 -7.50 7.54 -19.35
N ASP A 335 -8.31 7.36 -18.30
CA ASP A 335 -8.70 8.41 -17.37
C ASP A 335 -7.59 8.78 -16.36
N TRP A 336 -6.54 7.95 -16.22
CA TRP A 336 -5.36 8.28 -15.43
C TRP A 336 -4.45 9.33 -16.10
N ILE A 337 -4.42 9.39 -17.44
CA ILE A 337 -3.48 10.25 -18.19
C ILE A 337 -3.39 11.70 -17.66
N PRO A 338 -4.49 12.41 -17.36
CA PRO A 338 -4.42 13.76 -16.82
C PRO A 338 -3.73 13.88 -15.45
N PHE A 339 -3.75 12.81 -14.64
CA PHE A 339 -3.02 12.72 -13.38
C PHE A 339 -1.54 12.44 -13.64
N GLY A 340 -1.23 11.43 -14.46
CA GLY A 340 0.16 11.10 -14.81
C GLY A 340 0.94 12.26 -15.42
N LEU A 341 0.31 13.10 -16.25
CA LEU A 341 0.94 14.29 -16.84
C LEU A 341 1.26 15.39 -15.82
N LYS A 342 0.64 15.37 -14.65
CA LYS A 342 0.87 16.33 -13.55
C LYS A 342 1.70 15.71 -12.42
N ALA A 343 1.88 14.39 -12.42
CA ALA A 343 2.48 13.68 -11.33
C ALA A 343 3.96 14.06 -11.18
N GLU A 344 4.31 14.50 -9.99
CA GLU A 344 5.67 14.81 -9.61
C GLU A 344 6.36 13.58 -9.01
N SER A 345 7.69 13.63 -8.91
CA SER A 345 8.49 12.56 -8.32
C SER A 345 9.43 13.11 -7.27
N CYS A 346 9.68 12.30 -6.24
CA CYS A 346 10.69 12.61 -5.25
C CYS A 346 12.07 12.77 -5.91
N GLN A 347 12.82 13.79 -5.48
CA GLN A 347 14.17 14.11 -5.96
C GLN A 347 15.25 13.82 -4.90
N CYS A 348 14.90 13.20 -3.77
CA CYS A 348 15.87 12.89 -2.71
C CYS A 348 16.75 11.71 -3.10
N GLU A 349 18.08 11.86 -3.06
CA GLU A 349 19.03 10.78 -3.36
C GLU A 349 18.76 9.49 -2.55
N THR A 350 18.34 9.62 -1.29
CA THR A 350 18.06 8.48 -0.40
C THR A 350 16.81 7.69 -0.77
N TYR A 351 15.82 8.35 -1.39
CA TYR A 351 14.51 7.77 -1.73
C TYR A 351 14.30 7.69 -3.25
N GLN A 352 15.30 8.06 -4.03
CA GLN A 352 15.27 8.02 -5.48
C GLN A 352 15.29 6.56 -5.93
N GLY A 353 14.13 6.03 -6.29
CA GLY A 353 14.02 4.83 -7.12
C GLY A 353 14.31 5.15 -8.59
N ALA A 354 14.42 4.11 -9.42
CA ALA A 354 14.35 4.31 -10.87
C ALA A 354 13.03 5.02 -11.22
N ASP A 355 13.04 5.98 -12.15
CA ASP A 355 11.80 6.59 -12.62
C ASP A 355 10.94 5.50 -13.26
N VAL A 356 9.90 5.07 -12.53
CA VAL A 356 9.09 3.91 -12.89
C VAL A 356 8.37 4.11 -14.22
N LEU A 357 8.11 5.37 -14.60
CA LEU A 357 7.35 5.74 -15.79
C LEU A 357 7.69 7.19 -16.19
N PRO A 358 8.77 7.40 -16.97
CA PRO A 358 9.23 8.72 -17.40
C PRO A 358 8.14 9.53 -18.11
N TYR A 359 8.22 10.86 -18.03
CA TYR A 359 7.22 11.77 -18.58
C TYR A 359 6.97 11.55 -20.08
N GLU A 360 8.02 11.25 -20.84
CA GLU A 360 7.97 10.97 -22.28
C GLU A 360 7.06 9.78 -22.57
N ARG A 361 7.16 8.72 -21.77
CA ARG A 361 6.27 7.54 -21.87
C ARG A 361 4.83 7.93 -21.59
N ILE A 362 4.59 8.82 -20.63
CA ILE A 362 3.24 9.32 -20.32
C ILE A 362 2.66 10.09 -21.51
N VAL A 363 3.46 10.93 -22.16
CA VAL A 363 3.06 11.65 -23.38
C VAL A 363 2.76 10.70 -24.54
N GLU A 364 3.57 9.65 -24.72
CA GLU A 364 3.34 8.63 -25.76
C GLU A 364 2.04 7.84 -25.50
N MET A 365 1.80 7.42 -24.26
CA MET A 365 0.53 6.80 -23.85
C MET A 365 -0.65 7.73 -24.09
N ALA A 366 -0.51 9.01 -23.74
CA ALA A 366 -1.54 10.02 -23.97
C ALA A 366 -1.89 10.13 -25.46
N LYS A 367 -0.89 10.31 -26.31
CA LYS A 367 -1.07 10.42 -27.77
C LYS A 367 -1.64 9.15 -28.39
N LYS A 368 -1.30 7.95 -27.90
CA LYS A 368 -1.92 6.71 -28.39
C LYS A 368 -3.37 6.58 -27.96
N ALA A 369 -3.68 6.99 -26.73
CA ALA A 369 -5.02 6.88 -26.17
C ALA A 369 -6.02 7.85 -26.83
N ASP A 370 -5.59 9.06 -27.15
CA ASP A 370 -6.38 10.11 -27.80
C ASP A 370 -5.45 11.10 -28.57
N PRO A 371 -5.12 10.79 -29.84
CA PRO A 371 -4.17 11.60 -30.62
C PRO A 371 -4.60 13.05 -30.80
N GLU A 372 -5.89 13.32 -30.95
CA GLU A 372 -6.42 14.66 -31.19
C GLU A 372 -6.34 15.51 -29.94
N LYS A 373 -6.81 14.99 -28.80
CA LYS A 373 -6.79 15.71 -27.53
C LYS A 373 -5.36 16.05 -27.09
N TYR A 374 -4.42 15.14 -27.29
CA TYR A 374 -3.04 15.25 -26.81
C TYR A 374 -2.02 15.65 -27.89
N ALA A 375 -2.47 16.07 -29.07
CA ALA A 375 -1.60 16.52 -30.17
C ALA A 375 -0.66 17.67 -29.76
N HIS A 376 -1.11 18.53 -28.85
CA HIS A 376 -0.38 19.69 -28.35
C HIS A 376 0.81 19.33 -27.43
N LEU A 377 0.86 18.10 -26.89
CA LEU A 377 1.96 17.68 -26.02
C LEU A 377 3.24 17.50 -26.84
N VAL A 378 4.30 18.19 -26.46
CA VAL A 378 5.61 18.08 -27.11
C VAL A 378 6.45 17.07 -26.32
N LEU A 379 6.97 16.04 -27.00
CA LEU A 379 8.03 15.22 -26.43
C LEU A 379 9.27 16.12 -26.35
N LYS A 380 9.76 16.41 -25.14
CA LYS A 380 11.07 17.05 -25.02
C LYS A 380 12.08 16.11 -25.68
N ARG A 381 12.81 16.59 -26.69
CA ARG A 381 13.97 15.84 -27.17
C ARG A 381 14.98 15.80 -26.02
N PRO A 382 15.63 14.66 -25.73
CA PRO A 382 16.77 14.63 -24.84
C PRO A 382 17.76 15.69 -25.32
N SER A 383 18.25 16.55 -24.42
CA SER A 383 19.37 17.41 -24.76
C SER A 383 20.64 16.54 -24.85
N ASP A 384 21.62 16.94 -25.65
CA ASP A 384 22.90 16.21 -25.74
C ASP A 384 23.64 16.11 -24.37
N GLU A 385 23.20 16.89 -23.36
CA GLU A 385 23.68 16.83 -21.98
C GLU A 385 23.07 15.68 -21.15
N ASP A 386 21.95 15.09 -21.60
CA ASP A 386 21.26 13.99 -20.91
C ASP A 386 21.86 12.61 -21.24
N TYR A 387 22.80 12.54 -22.20
CA TYR A 387 23.58 11.34 -22.46
C TYR A 387 24.68 11.18 -21.40
N VAL A 388 24.41 10.34 -20.40
CA VAL A 388 25.47 9.91 -19.48
C VAL A 388 26.44 9.02 -20.25
N ASP A 389 27.67 9.50 -20.44
CA ASP A 389 28.76 8.69 -20.97
C ASP A 389 28.88 7.37 -20.17
N VAL A 390 28.67 6.26 -20.87
CA VAL A 390 28.72 4.90 -20.32
C VAL A 390 30.09 4.64 -19.66
N GLU A 391 31.15 5.27 -20.15
CA GLU A 391 32.49 5.15 -19.58
C GLU A 391 32.62 5.87 -18.22
N SER A 392 31.95 7.01 -18.05
CA SER A 392 31.82 7.74 -16.78
C SER A 392 31.00 6.98 -15.75
N LEU A 393 29.88 6.37 -16.18
CA LEU A 393 29.03 5.53 -15.32
C LEU A 393 29.78 4.27 -14.86
N MET A 394 30.49 3.59 -15.77
CA MET A 394 31.34 2.44 -15.45
C MET A 394 32.49 2.80 -14.49
N LYS A 395 33.08 3.99 -14.60
CA LYS A 395 34.09 4.49 -13.64
C LYS A 395 33.51 4.73 -12.25
N ARG A 396 32.28 5.25 -12.14
CA ARG A 396 31.58 5.44 -10.85
C ARG A 396 31.25 4.10 -10.19
N VAL A 397 30.75 3.12 -10.95
CA VAL A 397 30.47 1.76 -10.45
C VAL A 397 31.74 1.07 -9.97
N LYS A 398 32.85 1.15 -10.70
CA LYS A 398 34.14 0.58 -10.26
C LYS A 398 34.70 1.24 -8.98
N LYS A 399 34.39 2.51 -8.73
CA LYS A 399 34.83 3.23 -7.53
C LYS A 399 34.00 2.88 -6.29
N ALA A 400 32.76 2.44 -6.47
CA ALA A 400 31.86 2.01 -5.40
C ALA A 400 32.09 0.56 -4.92
N VAL A 401 32.78 -0.27 -5.72
CA VAL A 401 33.04 -1.69 -5.44
C VAL A 401 34.40 -1.94 -4.78
N GLN A 402 35.17 -0.89 -4.44
CA GLN A 402 36.37 -1.08 -3.64
C GLN A 402 36.00 -1.26 -2.15
N PRO A 403 36.42 -2.36 -1.50
CA PRO A 403 36.04 -2.66 -0.13
C PRO A 403 36.66 -1.61 0.81
N ARG A 404 35.84 -1.07 1.71
CA ARG A 404 36.30 -0.46 2.96
C ARG A 404 36.36 -1.51 4.05
#